data_AF-A0A1D6IUW6-F1
#
_entry.id   AF-A0A1D6IUW6-F1
#
_cell.length_a   1.000
_cell.length_b   1.000
_cell.length_c   1.000
_cell.angle_alpha   90.00
_cell.angle_beta   90.00
_cell.angle_gamma   90.00
#
_symmetry.space_group_name_H-M   'P 1'
#
loop_
_entity.id
_entity.type
_entity.pdbx_description
1 polymer ?
#
loop_
_entity_poly.entity_id
_entity_poly.type
_entity_poly.pdbx_seq_one_letter_code
_entity_poly.pdbx_strand_id
1 'polypeptide(L)'
;MAARVGLLPHAILVSSRALPTPRARVPYPLPPVPSYLRHASSSASRSCRASPRFVAVRAMASGNPYAAELAAAKKAVTLAAKLCQTVQQDIMHSGVQAKADKSPVTVADYGSQILVGFSLKMDVSSGPFSLVAEEDSDELRKDGAEEILEDITDLVNETIFDDGSYNISFTKEGILSAIDDGKSEGGPSGRHWVLDPIDGTKGFLRGDQYAIALALLDEGKVVLGVLACPNLPLSSINNINGNSSGDKVGALFSATIGCGAQVESLDGSPPQKVIAFILINNLKFLTYLLSY
;
A
#
# COMPACT_ATOMS: atom_id res chain seq x y z
N MET A 1 -43.83 25.81 49.52
CA MET A 1 -42.77 25.14 50.31
C MET A 1 -42.36 23.90 49.54
N ALA A 2 -41.25 23.95 48.79
CA ALA A 2 -39.93 23.42 49.17
C ALA A 2 -39.97 21.89 49.41
N ALA A 3 -39.63 21.06 48.42
CA ALA A 3 -38.28 20.64 47.97
C ALA A 3 -37.61 19.56 48.87
N ARG A 4 -37.22 18.46 48.19
CA ARG A 4 -36.06 17.55 48.40
C ARG A 4 -36.44 16.07 48.60
N VAL A 5 -36.30 15.30 47.52
CA VAL A 5 -36.07 13.85 47.54
C VAL A 5 -34.56 13.65 47.36
N GLY A 6 -33.92 13.01 48.33
CA GLY A 6 -32.49 12.73 48.34
C GLY A 6 -32.13 11.51 47.50
N LEU A 7 -31.11 11.67 46.65
CA LEU A 7 -30.28 10.58 46.10
C LEU A 7 -29.32 10.05 47.17
N LEU A 8 -28.99 8.74 47.12
CA LEU A 8 -27.63 8.18 46.88
C LEU A 8 -27.59 6.64 47.13
N PRO A 9 -26.58 5.88 46.64
CA PRO A 9 -26.81 4.84 45.65
C PRO A 9 -26.37 3.42 46.07
N HIS A 10 -26.84 2.42 45.30
CA HIS A 10 -26.36 1.05 45.35
C HIS A 10 -24.94 0.92 44.78
N ALA A 11 -24.00 0.45 45.61
CA ALA A 11 -22.69 -0.01 45.19
C ALA A 11 -22.80 -1.40 44.55
N ILE A 12 -22.38 -1.53 43.30
CA ILE A 12 -22.18 -2.82 42.62
C ILE A 12 -20.70 -3.17 42.70
N LEU A 13 -20.42 -4.34 43.28
CA LEU A 13 -19.12 -4.96 43.43
C LEU A 13 -18.57 -5.36 42.04
N VAL A 14 -17.46 -4.77 41.61
CA VAL A 14 -16.72 -5.21 40.40
C VAL A 14 -15.67 -6.23 40.83
N SER A 15 -15.81 -7.46 40.32
CA SER A 15 -14.86 -8.56 40.46
C SER A 15 -13.62 -8.29 39.60
N SER A 16 -12.46 -8.14 40.25
CA SER A 16 -11.16 -7.98 39.62
C SER A 16 -10.64 -9.31 39.07
N ARG A 17 -10.83 -9.57 37.77
CA ARG A 17 -10.07 -10.59 37.05
C ARG A 17 -8.73 -10.00 36.58
N ALA A 18 -7.65 -10.61 37.05
CA ALA A 18 -6.28 -10.28 36.69
C ALA A 18 -6.02 -10.52 35.19
N LEU A 19 -5.38 -9.55 34.53
CA LEU A 19 -4.85 -9.66 33.17
C LEU A 19 -3.57 -10.52 33.17
N PRO A 20 -3.37 -11.41 32.18
CA PRO A 20 -2.13 -12.18 32.07
C PRO A 20 -0.97 -11.30 31.58
N THR A 21 0.19 -11.46 32.22
CA THR A 21 1.47 -10.80 31.90
C THR A 21 2.00 -11.20 30.51
N PRO A 22 2.60 -10.29 29.74
CA PRO A 22 3.20 -10.61 28.45
C PRO A 22 4.46 -11.49 28.61
N ARG A 23 4.49 -12.60 27.87
CA ARG A 23 5.63 -13.52 27.76
C ARG A 23 6.81 -12.81 27.08
N ALA A 24 7.99 -12.89 27.70
CA ALA A 24 9.24 -12.36 27.16
C ALA A 24 9.59 -13.02 25.82
N ARG A 25 9.93 -12.20 24.81
CA ARG A 25 10.48 -12.65 23.52
C ARG A 25 11.90 -13.17 23.73
N VAL A 26 12.13 -14.42 23.36
CA VAL A 26 13.47 -15.02 23.25
C VAL A 26 14.12 -14.47 21.96
N PRO A 27 15.35 -13.93 22.01
CA PRO A 27 16.02 -13.45 20.81
C PRO A 27 16.50 -14.62 19.94
N TYR A 28 16.21 -14.57 18.64
CA TYR A 28 16.73 -15.48 17.63
C TYR A 28 18.27 -15.40 17.56
N PRO A 29 19.00 -16.52 17.52
CA PRO A 29 20.45 -16.50 17.37
C PRO A 29 20.85 -16.10 15.94
N LEU A 30 21.81 -15.18 15.82
CA LEU A 30 22.45 -14.81 14.55
C LEU A 30 23.27 -15.98 13.97
N PRO A 31 23.32 -16.15 12.63
CA PRO A 31 24.17 -17.15 12.00
C PRO A 31 25.66 -16.79 12.13
N PRO A 32 26.57 -17.79 12.16
CA PRO A 32 27.99 -17.56 12.37
C PRO A 32 28.68 -16.94 11.15
N VAL A 33 29.59 -15.99 11.41
CA VAL A 33 30.48 -15.37 10.42
C VAL A 33 31.64 -16.34 10.10
N PRO A 34 31.97 -16.64 8.83
CA PRO A 34 33.10 -17.49 8.52
C PRO A 34 34.43 -16.81 8.83
N SER A 35 35.19 -17.38 9.77
CA SER A 35 36.58 -17.03 10.06
C SER A 35 37.51 -17.73 9.06
N TYR A 36 38.06 -16.99 8.08
CA TYR A 36 39.18 -17.51 7.28
C TYR A 36 40.52 -17.23 7.95
N LEU A 37 41.24 -18.32 8.16
CA LEU A 37 42.56 -18.43 8.78
C LEU A 37 43.62 -17.58 8.07
N ARG A 38 44.39 -16.84 8.87
CA ARG A 38 45.70 -16.31 8.46
C ARG A 38 46.69 -17.46 8.35
N HIS A 39 47.37 -17.58 7.23
CA HIS A 39 48.71 -18.13 7.17
C HIS A 39 49.60 -17.14 6.42
N ALA A 40 50.66 -16.71 7.10
CA ALA A 40 51.78 -15.98 6.51
C ALA A 40 52.87 -16.99 6.17
N SER A 41 53.54 -16.86 5.02
CA SER A 41 55.00 -16.66 4.94
C SER A 41 55.56 -16.64 3.50
N SER A 42 56.46 -15.67 3.32
CA SER A 42 57.69 -15.64 2.51
C SER A 42 57.67 -15.73 0.96
N SER A 43 57.89 -14.54 0.37
CA SER A 43 58.96 -14.17 -0.60
C SER A 43 59.21 -15.05 -1.84
N ALA A 44 59.01 -14.45 -3.03
CA ALA A 44 60.10 -14.12 -3.96
C ALA A 44 59.57 -13.34 -5.18
N SER A 45 60.37 -12.35 -5.57
CA SER A 45 60.24 -11.41 -6.68
C SER A 45 60.15 -12.03 -8.07
N ARG A 46 59.27 -11.48 -8.93
CA ARG A 46 59.60 -11.09 -10.33
C ARG A 46 58.50 -10.22 -10.95
N SER A 47 58.98 -9.21 -11.66
CA SER A 47 58.22 -8.20 -12.41
C SER A 47 57.49 -8.81 -13.60
N CYS A 48 56.18 -8.56 -13.69
CA CYS A 48 55.46 -8.40 -14.95
C CYS A 48 54.18 -7.58 -14.67
N ARG A 49 54.15 -6.34 -15.18
CA ARG A 49 52.95 -5.51 -15.24
C ARG A 49 51.91 -6.20 -16.14
N ALA A 50 50.90 -6.78 -15.52
CA ALA A 50 49.62 -7.03 -16.17
C ALA A 50 48.57 -6.29 -15.34
N SER A 51 48.08 -5.17 -15.86
CA SER A 51 46.89 -4.53 -15.31
C SER A 51 45.79 -5.58 -15.25
N PRO A 52 45.06 -5.73 -14.13
CA PRO A 52 43.82 -6.48 -14.19
C PRO A 52 42.92 -5.72 -15.15
N ARG A 53 42.72 -6.27 -16.35
CA ARG A 53 41.54 -5.96 -17.13
C ARG A 53 40.39 -6.41 -16.24
N PHE A 54 39.87 -5.46 -15.46
CA PHE A 54 38.48 -5.48 -15.09
C PHE A 54 37.77 -5.75 -16.41
N VAL A 55 37.27 -6.97 -16.56
CA VAL A 55 36.12 -7.19 -17.42
C VAL A 55 35.09 -6.32 -16.74
N ALA A 56 34.98 -5.08 -17.22
CA ALA A 56 33.79 -4.30 -17.01
C ALA A 56 32.70 -5.25 -17.48
N VAL A 57 31.99 -5.86 -16.54
CA VAL A 57 30.65 -6.31 -16.80
C VAL A 57 30.02 -5.05 -17.34
N ARG A 58 29.89 -5.02 -18.67
CA ARG A 58 29.21 -3.96 -19.37
C ARG A 58 27.87 -3.95 -18.67
N ALA A 59 27.63 -2.94 -17.85
CA ALA A 59 26.29 -2.65 -17.38
C ALA A 59 25.54 -2.40 -18.68
N MET A 60 24.98 -3.47 -19.22
CA MET A 60 23.87 -3.34 -20.15
C MET A 60 22.90 -2.51 -19.34
N ALA A 61 22.61 -1.31 -19.81
CA ALA A 61 21.45 -0.58 -19.35
C ALA A 61 20.23 -1.41 -19.76
N SER A 62 20.00 -2.53 -19.08
CA SER A 62 18.73 -3.25 -19.14
C SER A 62 17.75 -2.31 -18.46
N GLY A 63 16.76 -1.83 -19.22
CA GLY A 63 15.66 -1.08 -18.65
C GLY A 63 15.02 -1.84 -17.49
N ASN A 64 14.19 -1.15 -16.71
CA ASN A 64 13.47 -1.78 -15.60
C ASN A 64 12.71 -3.02 -16.11
N PRO A 65 13.04 -4.25 -15.65
CA PRO A 65 12.38 -5.47 -16.13
C PRO A 65 10.91 -5.56 -15.72
N TYR A 66 10.49 -4.75 -14.75
CA TYR A 66 9.10 -4.63 -14.28
C TYR A 66 8.46 -3.29 -14.71
N ALA A 67 8.91 -2.69 -15.82
CA ALA A 67 8.40 -1.39 -16.27
C ALA A 67 6.89 -1.40 -16.58
N ALA A 68 6.39 -2.50 -17.17
CA ALA A 68 4.96 -2.63 -17.49
C ALA A 68 4.13 -2.78 -16.22
N GLU A 69 4.57 -3.64 -15.30
CA GLU A 69 3.97 -3.85 -13.99
C GLU A 69 3.97 -2.56 -13.16
N LEU A 70 5.04 -1.77 -13.23
CA LEU A 70 5.11 -0.46 -12.58
C LEU A 70 4.10 0.53 -13.15
N ALA A 71 3.99 0.62 -14.47
CA ALA A 71 3.03 1.51 -15.10
C ALA A 71 1.59 1.13 -14.72
N ALA A 72 1.27 -0.16 -14.76
CA ALA A 72 -0.05 -0.68 -14.37
C ALA A 72 -0.32 -0.46 -12.88
N ALA A 73 0.64 -0.75 -12.00
CA ALA A 73 0.50 -0.54 -10.56
C ALA A 73 0.23 0.93 -10.22
N LYS A 74 0.97 1.86 -10.84
CA LYS A 74 0.77 3.30 -10.66
C LYS A 74 -0.62 3.73 -11.12
N LYS A 75 -1.07 3.30 -12.29
CA LYS A 75 -2.42 3.58 -12.80
C LYS A 75 -3.50 3.02 -11.87
N ALA A 76 -3.34 1.77 -11.44
CA ALA A 76 -4.27 1.07 -10.56
C ALA A 76 -4.46 1.80 -9.22
N VAL A 77 -3.36 2.14 -8.52
CA VAL A 77 -3.48 2.82 -7.22
C VAL A 77 -3.94 4.28 -7.36
N THR A 78 -3.65 4.95 -8.48
CA THR A 78 -4.18 6.30 -8.75
C THR A 78 -5.70 6.25 -8.94
N LEU A 79 -6.21 5.25 -9.65
CA LEU A 79 -7.66 5.06 -9.82
C LEU A 79 -8.36 4.78 -8.48
N ALA A 80 -7.79 3.88 -7.67
CA ALA A 80 -8.28 3.62 -6.32
C ALA A 80 -8.20 4.85 -5.39
N ALA A 81 -7.15 5.65 -5.52
CA ALA A 81 -7.00 6.88 -4.75
C ALA A 81 -8.11 7.89 -5.06
N LYS A 82 -8.53 8.03 -6.32
CA LYS A 82 -9.67 8.90 -6.69
C LYS A 82 -10.96 8.45 -5.99
N LEU A 83 -11.28 7.16 -6.03
CA LEU A 83 -12.43 6.59 -5.32
C LEU A 83 -12.36 6.91 -3.82
N CYS A 84 -11.21 6.67 -3.19
CA CYS A 84 -11.02 6.93 -1.76
C CYS A 84 -11.15 8.41 -1.42
N GLN A 85 -10.68 9.32 -2.28
CA GLN A 85 -10.84 10.76 -2.10
C GLN A 85 -12.31 11.17 -2.14
N THR A 86 -13.11 10.64 -3.07
CA THR A 86 -14.56 10.88 -3.14
C THR A 86 -15.24 10.46 -1.85
N VAL A 87 -15.00 9.21 -1.39
CA VAL A 87 -15.60 8.70 -0.16
C VAL A 87 -15.18 9.53 1.05
N GLN A 88 -13.89 9.88 1.17
CA GLN A 88 -13.42 10.69 2.29
C GLN A 88 -14.04 12.08 2.29
N GLN A 89 -14.18 12.72 1.12
CA GLN A 89 -14.85 14.00 1.00
C GLN A 89 -16.31 13.90 1.46
N ASP A 90 -17.04 12.86 1.06
CA ASP A 90 -18.43 12.68 1.48
C ASP A 90 -18.57 12.50 3.00
N ILE A 91 -17.65 11.75 3.64
CA ILE A 91 -17.59 11.63 5.11
C ILE A 91 -17.40 13.01 5.75
N MET A 92 -16.51 13.84 5.21
CA MET A 92 -16.22 15.18 5.75
C MET A 92 -17.37 16.18 5.55
N HIS A 93 -18.06 16.15 4.41
CA HIS A 93 -19.14 17.09 4.08
C HIS A 93 -20.47 16.74 4.75
N SER A 94 -20.74 15.44 4.97
CA SER A 94 -22.02 15.01 5.52
C SER A 94 -22.20 15.37 6.99
N GLY A 95 -21.17 15.92 7.67
CA GLY A 95 -21.22 16.34 9.07
C GLY A 95 -21.58 15.19 10.04
N VAL A 96 -21.50 13.96 9.52
CA VAL A 96 -21.97 12.75 10.19
C VAL A 96 -21.04 12.56 11.39
N GLN A 97 -21.59 12.73 12.61
CA GLN A 97 -21.24 11.84 13.71
C GLN A 97 -21.26 10.47 13.08
N ALA A 98 -20.06 9.93 12.79
CA ALA A 98 -19.85 8.67 12.08
C ALA A 98 -21.10 7.82 12.30
N LYS A 99 -21.89 7.57 11.24
CA LYS A 99 -22.90 6.50 11.29
C LYS A 99 -22.14 5.40 12.01
N ALA A 100 -22.62 4.95 13.18
CA ALA A 100 -21.81 4.10 14.04
C ALA A 100 -21.32 2.84 13.28
N ASP A 101 -21.94 2.61 12.13
CA ASP A 101 -21.62 1.81 10.97
C ASP A 101 -20.31 2.26 10.30
N LYS A 102 -19.30 1.38 10.35
CA LYS A 102 -18.04 1.49 9.58
C LYS A 102 -18.24 1.38 8.05
N SER A 103 -19.47 1.53 7.56
CA SER A 103 -19.88 1.38 6.17
C SER A 103 -19.09 2.23 5.17
N PRO A 104 -18.78 3.52 5.43
CA PRO A 104 -18.02 4.32 4.46
C PRO A 104 -16.59 3.81 4.24
N VAL A 105 -15.97 3.28 5.30
CA VAL A 105 -14.65 2.63 5.20
C VAL A 105 -14.76 1.37 4.39
N THR A 106 -15.74 0.52 4.71
CA THR A 106 -16.02 -0.72 4.00
C THR A 106 -16.25 -0.50 2.50
N VAL A 107 -17.01 0.52 2.10
CA VAL A 107 -17.22 0.86 0.68
C VAL A 107 -15.91 1.25 0.00
N ALA A 108 -15.06 2.03 0.67
CA ALA A 108 -13.77 2.44 0.13
C ALA A 108 -12.76 1.28 0.04
N ASP A 109 -12.72 0.39 1.05
CA ASP A 109 -11.87 -0.80 1.06
C ASP A 109 -12.23 -1.74 -0.10
N TYR A 110 -13.51 -2.09 -0.25
CA TYR A 110 -13.98 -2.91 -1.36
C TYR A 110 -13.74 -2.24 -2.72
N GLY A 111 -14.14 -0.97 -2.87
CA GLY A 111 -14.03 -0.24 -4.13
C GLY A 111 -12.58 -0.12 -4.60
N SER A 112 -11.66 0.23 -3.70
CA SER A 112 -10.23 0.34 -4.02
C SER A 112 -9.62 -1.03 -4.38
N GLN A 113 -9.96 -2.10 -3.66
CA GLN A 113 -9.54 -3.46 -3.99
C GLN A 113 -10.00 -3.89 -5.39
N ILE A 114 -11.27 -3.64 -5.72
CA ILE A 114 -11.84 -3.95 -7.04
C ILE A 114 -11.10 -3.20 -8.13
N LEU A 115 -10.91 -1.89 -7.99
CA LEU A 115 -10.26 -1.06 -9.01
C LEU A 115 -8.81 -1.47 -9.23
N VAL A 116 -8.07 -1.76 -8.17
CA VAL A 116 -6.68 -2.22 -8.28
C VAL A 116 -6.62 -3.58 -8.98
N GLY A 117 -7.37 -4.56 -8.50
CA GLY A 117 -7.38 -5.91 -9.07
C GLY A 117 -7.83 -5.91 -10.54
N PHE A 118 -8.87 -5.14 -10.87
CA PHE A 118 -9.35 -4.97 -12.23
C PHE A 118 -8.31 -4.33 -13.15
N SER A 119 -7.71 -3.21 -12.73
CA SER A 119 -6.73 -2.48 -13.55
C SER A 119 -5.49 -3.33 -13.85
N LEU A 120 -4.98 -4.05 -12.85
CA LEU A 120 -3.84 -4.97 -13.01
C LEU A 120 -4.17 -6.15 -13.95
N LYS A 121 -5.39 -6.70 -13.87
CA LYS A 121 -5.84 -7.75 -14.79
C LYS A 121 -5.87 -7.28 -16.23
N MET A 122 -6.38 -6.08 -16.46
CA MET A 122 -6.50 -5.53 -17.82
C MET A 122 -5.13 -5.17 -18.41
N ASP A 123 -4.23 -4.61 -17.62
CA ASP A 123 -3.03 -3.99 -18.15
C ASP A 123 -1.82 -4.94 -18.22
N VAL A 124 -1.72 -5.93 -17.31
CA VAL A 124 -0.49 -6.77 -17.19
C VAL A 124 -0.72 -8.27 -17.00
N SER A 125 -1.96 -8.75 -16.95
CA SER A 125 -2.21 -10.19 -16.72
C SER A 125 -2.31 -10.99 -18.01
N SER A 126 -1.18 -11.54 -18.46
CA SER A 126 -1.11 -12.52 -19.56
C SER A 126 -1.03 -13.98 -19.09
N GLY A 127 -1.08 -14.22 -17.78
CA GLY A 127 -0.97 -15.53 -17.13
C GLY A 127 -1.85 -15.63 -15.87
N PRO A 128 -1.62 -16.62 -14.98
CA PRO A 128 -2.41 -16.74 -13.75
C PRO A 128 -2.29 -15.46 -12.92
N PHE A 129 -3.43 -14.86 -12.61
CA PHE A 129 -3.51 -13.68 -11.76
C PHE A 129 -3.55 -14.10 -10.30
N SER A 130 -2.73 -13.46 -9.48
CA SER A 130 -2.70 -13.68 -8.04
C SER A 130 -2.62 -12.34 -7.33
N LEU A 131 -3.69 -11.99 -6.63
CA LEU A 131 -3.76 -10.85 -5.73
C LEU A 131 -4.07 -11.37 -4.32
N VAL A 132 -3.27 -10.94 -3.35
CA VAL A 132 -3.51 -11.14 -1.92
C VAL A 132 -4.01 -9.82 -1.37
N ALA A 133 -5.26 -9.76 -0.93
CA ALA A 133 -5.86 -8.58 -0.35
C ALA A 133 -6.74 -8.95 0.85
N GLU A 134 -7.09 -7.98 1.69
CA GLU A 134 -7.77 -8.22 2.97
C GLU A 134 -9.25 -8.60 2.80
N GLU A 135 -9.93 -8.02 1.82
CA GLU A 135 -11.39 -8.10 1.73
C GLU A 135 -11.86 -9.31 0.92
N ASP A 136 -12.97 -9.92 1.36
CA ASP A 136 -13.71 -10.94 0.63
C ASP A 136 -15.19 -10.60 0.46
N SER A 137 -15.86 -11.27 -0.47
CA SER A 137 -17.27 -11.01 -0.76
C SER A 137 -18.26 -11.70 0.18
N ASP A 138 -17.80 -12.45 1.19
CA ASP A 138 -18.67 -13.35 1.95
C ASP A 138 -19.72 -12.58 2.78
N GLU A 139 -19.35 -11.43 3.35
CA GLU A 139 -20.30 -10.55 4.06
C GLU A 139 -21.30 -9.88 3.10
N LEU A 140 -20.87 -9.52 1.88
CA LEU A 140 -21.72 -8.87 0.87
C LEU A 140 -22.74 -9.81 0.22
N ARG A 141 -22.60 -11.12 0.44
CA ARG A 141 -23.53 -12.15 -0.06
C ARG A 141 -24.65 -12.48 0.94
N LYS A 142 -24.61 -11.91 2.14
CA LYS A 142 -25.62 -12.13 3.17
C LYS A 142 -26.80 -11.19 3.01
N ASP A 143 -27.98 -11.64 3.45
CA ASP A 143 -29.19 -10.82 3.50
C ASP A 143 -28.93 -9.52 4.28
N GLY A 144 -29.31 -8.38 3.71
CA GLY A 144 -29.14 -7.06 4.32
C GLY A 144 -27.91 -6.28 3.85
N ALA A 145 -27.06 -6.85 2.99
CA ALA A 145 -25.91 -6.16 2.39
C ALA A 145 -26.23 -5.47 1.04
N GLU A 146 -27.49 -5.49 0.58
CA GLU A 146 -27.89 -5.06 -0.75
C GLU A 146 -27.63 -3.56 -1.00
N GLU A 147 -27.80 -2.73 0.03
CA GLU A 147 -27.55 -1.28 -0.03
C GLU A 147 -26.06 -1.00 -0.18
N ILE A 148 -25.21 -1.61 0.66
CA ILE A 148 -23.75 -1.47 0.54
C ILE A 148 -23.25 -1.99 -0.81
N LEU A 149 -23.79 -3.10 -1.31
CA LEU A 149 -23.39 -3.63 -2.60
C LEU A 149 -23.80 -2.70 -3.75
N GLU A 150 -24.96 -2.04 -3.67
CA GLU A 150 -25.35 -0.98 -4.60
C GLU A 150 -24.35 0.18 -4.55
N ASP A 151 -24.08 0.72 -3.35
CA ASP A 151 -23.15 1.85 -3.15
C ASP A 151 -21.76 1.55 -3.72
N ILE A 152 -21.23 0.35 -3.49
CA ILE A 152 -19.93 -0.08 -4.07
C ILE A 152 -20.03 -0.15 -5.60
N THR A 153 -21.10 -0.72 -6.13
CA THR A 153 -21.29 -0.89 -7.58
C THR A 153 -21.34 0.45 -8.29
N ASP A 154 -22.13 1.39 -7.77
CA ASP A 154 -22.30 2.72 -8.33
C ASP A 154 -20.99 3.51 -8.28
N LEU A 155 -20.34 3.54 -7.12
CA LEU A 155 -19.09 4.29 -6.93
C LEU A 155 -17.94 3.76 -7.79
N VAL A 156 -17.79 2.44 -7.92
CA VAL A 156 -16.78 1.82 -8.80
C VAL A 156 -17.04 2.19 -10.25
N ASN A 157 -18.29 2.08 -10.70
CA ASN A 157 -18.67 2.38 -12.08
C ASN A 157 -18.51 3.87 -12.42
N GLU A 158 -18.91 4.76 -11.52
CA GLU A 158 -18.70 6.21 -11.65
C GLU A 158 -17.20 6.53 -11.74
N THR A 159 -16.38 5.96 -10.85
CA THR A 159 -14.93 6.17 -10.87
C THR A 159 -14.29 5.72 -12.19
N ILE A 160 -14.70 4.57 -12.73
CA ILE A 160 -14.21 4.06 -14.02
C ILE A 160 -14.64 4.99 -15.17
N PHE A 161 -15.89 5.42 -15.16
CA PHE A 161 -16.46 6.31 -16.17
C PHE A 161 -15.73 7.67 -16.19
N ASP A 162 -15.54 8.28 -15.03
CA ASP A 162 -14.88 9.59 -14.88
C ASP A 162 -13.40 9.55 -15.23
N ASP A 163 -12.71 8.44 -14.92
CA ASP A 163 -11.31 8.28 -15.31
C ASP A 163 -11.14 8.08 -16.83
N GLY A 164 -12.10 7.43 -17.48
CA GLY A 164 -12.13 7.23 -18.93
C GLY A 164 -11.09 6.24 -19.47
N SER A 165 -10.31 5.57 -18.61
CA SER A 165 -9.31 4.58 -19.03
C SER A 165 -9.90 3.27 -19.55
N TYR A 166 -11.14 2.94 -19.15
CA TYR A 166 -11.78 1.67 -19.46
C TYR A 166 -13.23 1.91 -19.90
N ASN A 167 -13.70 1.13 -20.89
CA ASN A 167 -15.09 1.18 -21.36
C ASN A 167 -15.84 -0.08 -20.88
N ILE A 168 -16.08 -0.15 -19.57
CA ILE A 168 -16.77 -1.25 -18.90
C ILE A 168 -17.64 -0.70 -17.77
N SER A 169 -18.68 -1.44 -17.42
CA SER A 169 -19.45 -1.26 -16.19
C SER A 169 -19.67 -2.64 -15.56
N PHE A 170 -19.50 -2.69 -14.24
CA PHE A 170 -19.71 -3.89 -13.43
C PHE A 170 -21.18 -4.05 -13.07
N THR A 171 -21.66 -5.29 -13.13
CA THR A 171 -22.86 -5.70 -12.40
C THR A 171 -22.50 -6.03 -10.94
N LYS A 172 -23.50 -6.17 -10.07
CA LYS A 172 -23.30 -6.60 -8.67
C LYS A 172 -22.54 -7.93 -8.57
N GLU A 173 -22.87 -8.90 -9.41
CA GLU A 173 -22.17 -10.19 -9.45
C GLU A 173 -20.72 -10.00 -9.91
N GLY A 174 -20.49 -9.08 -10.86
CA GLY A 174 -19.16 -8.69 -11.29
C GLY A 174 -18.35 -8.06 -10.16
N ILE A 175 -18.96 -7.20 -9.33
CA ILE A 175 -18.34 -6.62 -8.13
C ILE A 175 -17.91 -7.71 -7.16
N LEU A 176 -18.81 -8.63 -6.82
CA LEU A 176 -18.51 -9.71 -5.88
C LEU A 176 -17.38 -10.62 -6.42
N SER A 177 -17.40 -10.93 -7.71
CA SER A 177 -16.32 -11.68 -8.35
C SER A 177 -14.99 -10.92 -8.36
N ALA A 178 -15.01 -9.59 -8.55
CA ALA A 178 -13.82 -8.76 -8.57
C ALA A 178 -13.16 -8.63 -7.19
N ILE A 179 -13.97 -8.62 -6.12
CA ILE A 179 -13.48 -8.69 -4.73
C ILE A 179 -12.77 -10.03 -4.51
N ASP A 180 -13.41 -11.13 -4.92
CA ASP A 180 -12.90 -12.49 -4.73
C ASP A 180 -11.60 -12.79 -5.50
N ASP A 181 -11.21 -11.97 -6.49
CA ASP A 181 -9.89 -12.07 -7.13
C ASP A 181 -8.72 -11.79 -6.15
N GLY A 182 -9.01 -11.14 -5.02
CA GLY A 182 -8.07 -10.88 -3.92
C GLY A 182 -7.83 -12.07 -2.97
N LYS A 183 -8.49 -13.21 -3.18
CA LYS A 183 -8.43 -14.40 -2.30
C LYS A 183 -7.18 -15.28 -2.47
N SER A 184 -6.13 -14.81 -3.16
CA SER A 184 -4.92 -15.61 -3.26
C SER A 184 -4.24 -15.73 -1.90
N GLU A 185 -3.77 -16.94 -1.56
CA GLU A 185 -2.92 -17.17 -0.38
C GLU A 185 -1.46 -16.72 -0.61
N GLY A 186 -1.13 -16.29 -1.84
CA GLY A 186 0.23 -16.00 -2.25
C GLY A 186 1.10 -17.27 -2.27
N GLY A 187 2.38 -17.11 -1.96
CA GLY A 187 3.31 -18.24 -1.91
C GLY A 187 4.78 -17.85 -2.11
N PRO A 188 5.69 -18.84 -2.00
CA PRO A 188 7.12 -18.63 -2.18
C PRO A 188 7.57 -18.60 -3.66
N SER A 189 6.67 -18.92 -4.61
CA SER A 189 7.00 -19.10 -6.03
C SER A 189 5.94 -18.46 -6.92
N GLY A 190 6.34 -17.98 -8.10
CA GLY A 190 5.47 -17.25 -8.99
C GLY A 190 5.35 -15.76 -8.62
N ARG A 191 4.39 -15.10 -9.28
CA ARG A 191 4.13 -13.67 -9.13
C ARG A 191 2.86 -13.43 -8.33
N HIS A 192 2.97 -12.63 -7.29
CA HIS A 192 1.86 -12.30 -6.40
C HIS A 192 1.80 -10.81 -6.15
N TRP A 193 0.67 -10.18 -6.48
CA TRP A 193 0.36 -8.85 -6.02
C TRP A 193 -0.12 -8.92 -4.56
N VAL A 194 0.30 -7.96 -3.74
CA VAL A 194 -0.19 -7.80 -2.37
C VAL A 194 -0.69 -6.39 -2.20
N LEU A 195 -1.92 -6.24 -1.71
CA LEU A 195 -2.62 -4.99 -1.61
C LEU A 195 -3.14 -4.78 -0.18
N ASP A 196 -2.86 -3.61 0.37
CA ASP A 196 -3.63 -3.02 1.47
C ASP A 196 -4.44 -1.85 0.87
N PRO A 197 -5.77 -2.00 0.72
CA PRO A 197 -6.60 -1.01 0.06
C PRO A 197 -6.58 0.34 0.77
N ILE A 198 -6.54 0.36 2.11
CA ILE A 198 -6.47 1.57 2.94
C ILE A 198 -5.60 1.34 4.19
N ASP A 199 -4.30 1.58 4.06
CA ASP A 199 -3.39 1.64 5.22
C ASP A 199 -3.62 2.95 5.98
N GLY A 200 -4.14 2.82 7.20
CA GLY A 200 -4.41 3.96 8.09
C GLY A 200 -5.87 4.40 8.14
N THR A 201 -6.81 3.45 8.20
CA THR A 201 -8.27 3.67 8.31
C THR A 201 -8.71 4.74 9.32
N LYS A 202 -8.04 4.83 10.48
CA LYS A 202 -8.32 5.89 11.47
C LYS A 202 -7.96 7.28 10.97
N GLY A 203 -6.91 7.39 10.17
CA GLY A 203 -6.54 8.63 9.51
C GLY A 203 -7.54 8.97 8.40
N PHE A 204 -7.90 7.98 7.58
CA PHE A 204 -8.93 8.10 6.54
C PHE A 204 -10.24 8.70 7.10
N LEU A 205 -10.79 8.11 8.16
CA LEU A 205 -12.03 8.58 8.81
C LEU A 205 -11.97 10.01 9.39
N ARG A 206 -10.76 10.52 9.68
CA ARG A 206 -10.55 11.85 10.26
C ARG A 206 -10.22 12.92 9.22
N GLY A 207 -10.09 12.56 7.95
CA GLY A 207 -9.52 13.44 6.93
C GLY A 207 -7.99 13.60 7.04
N ASP A 208 -7.33 12.77 7.85
CA ASP A 208 -5.88 12.75 8.00
C ASP A 208 -5.22 11.88 6.90
N GLN A 209 -3.95 11.52 7.07
CA GLN A 209 -3.18 10.70 6.14
C GLN A 209 -3.65 9.24 6.13
N TYR A 210 -3.66 8.65 4.94
CA TYR A 210 -3.81 7.23 4.64
C TYR A 210 -3.07 6.93 3.34
N ALA A 211 -2.90 5.64 3.02
CA ALA A 211 -2.29 5.23 1.76
C ALA A 211 -2.99 4.01 1.16
N ILE A 212 -2.95 3.91 -0.17
CA ILE A 212 -3.24 2.68 -0.90
C ILE A 212 -1.88 2.04 -1.16
N ALA A 213 -1.66 0.83 -0.65
CA ALA A 213 -0.35 0.19 -0.68
C ALA A 213 -0.34 -1.07 -1.55
N LEU A 214 0.45 -1.04 -2.64
CA LEU A 214 0.54 -2.14 -3.60
C LEU A 214 1.97 -2.61 -3.77
N ALA A 215 2.13 -3.93 -3.83
CA ALA A 215 3.38 -4.64 -3.94
C ALA A 215 3.32 -5.71 -5.03
N LEU A 216 4.44 -5.96 -5.70
CA LEU A 216 4.63 -7.18 -6.48
C LEU A 216 5.74 -8.03 -5.85
N LEU A 217 5.42 -9.29 -5.59
CA LEU A 217 6.38 -10.33 -5.29
C LEU A 217 6.64 -11.15 -6.56
N ASP A 218 7.91 -11.50 -6.79
CA ASP A 218 8.35 -12.42 -7.83
C ASP A 218 9.31 -13.44 -7.20
N GLU A 219 8.94 -14.73 -7.25
CA GLU A 219 9.65 -15.83 -6.58
C GLU A 219 9.90 -15.54 -5.09
N GLY A 220 8.84 -15.10 -4.39
CA GLY A 220 8.85 -14.82 -2.95
C GLY A 220 9.62 -13.56 -2.53
N LYS A 221 10.14 -12.77 -3.49
CA LYS A 221 10.87 -11.52 -3.22
C LYS A 221 10.06 -10.32 -3.65
N VAL A 222 10.00 -9.28 -2.82
CA VAL A 222 9.40 -8.00 -3.20
C VAL A 222 10.29 -7.35 -4.26
N VAL A 223 9.75 -7.18 -5.47
CA VAL A 223 10.49 -6.61 -6.62
C VAL A 223 10.02 -5.21 -6.97
N LEU A 224 8.81 -4.83 -6.56
CA LEU A 224 8.21 -3.55 -6.86
C LEU A 224 7.22 -3.14 -5.77
N GLY A 225 7.12 -1.84 -5.54
CA GLY A 225 6.20 -1.25 -4.58
C GLY A 225 5.69 0.11 -5.03
N VAL A 226 4.42 0.40 -4.78
CA VAL A 226 3.76 1.67 -5.07
C VAL A 226 2.89 2.06 -3.88
N LEU A 227 2.99 3.31 -3.44
CA LEU A 227 2.08 3.90 -2.45
C LEU A 227 1.44 5.15 -3.04
N ALA A 228 0.11 5.16 -3.13
CA ALA A 228 -0.63 6.40 -3.32
C ALA A 228 -0.96 6.99 -1.94
N CYS A 229 -0.59 8.25 -1.72
CA CYS A 229 -0.82 8.99 -0.47
C CYS A 229 -1.66 10.25 -0.79
N PRO A 230 -3.00 10.14 -0.86
CA PRO A 230 -3.84 11.18 -1.44
C PRO A 230 -3.84 12.50 -0.68
N ASN A 231 -3.61 12.44 0.63
CA ASN A 231 -3.61 13.64 1.50
C ASN A 231 -2.21 14.18 1.79
N LEU A 232 -1.15 13.58 1.23
CA LEU A 232 0.21 13.98 1.55
C LEU A 232 0.58 15.27 0.81
N PRO A 233 1.00 16.35 1.50
CA PRO A 233 1.40 17.58 0.85
C PRO A 233 2.71 17.40 0.06
N LEU A 234 2.70 17.77 -1.23
CA LEU A 234 3.90 17.70 -2.07
C LEU A 234 5.01 18.66 -1.62
N SER A 235 4.66 19.71 -0.88
CA SER A 235 5.62 20.61 -0.22
C SER A 235 6.47 19.90 0.85
N SER A 236 5.96 18.84 1.47
CA SER A 236 6.73 18.02 2.42
C SER A 236 7.84 17.21 1.73
N ILE A 237 7.78 17.11 0.40
CA ILE A 237 8.66 16.31 -0.45
C ILE A 237 9.63 17.23 -1.20
N ASN A 238 9.16 18.39 -1.64
CA ASN A 238 9.92 19.41 -2.36
C ASN A 238 10.59 20.41 -1.41
N ASN A 239 11.80 20.11 -0.94
CA ASN A 239 12.68 21.12 -0.34
C ASN A 239 13.77 21.59 -1.32
N ILE A 240 13.47 21.66 -2.63
CA ILE A 240 14.51 21.91 -3.65
C ILE A 240 14.26 23.12 -4.57
N ASN A 241 13.04 23.60 -4.83
CA ASN A 241 12.86 24.81 -5.65
C ASN A 241 11.71 25.65 -5.12
N GLY A 242 12.02 26.84 -4.59
CA GLY A 242 11.11 27.77 -3.91
C GLY A 242 10.04 28.42 -4.77
N ASN A 243 9.25 27.62 -5.49
CA ASN A 243 7.98 28.06 -6.06
C ASN A 243 6.86 27.46 -5.22
N SER A 244 6.15 28.35 -4.53
CA SER A 244 4.90 28.08 -3.81
C SER A 244 3.81 27.63 -4.80
N SER A 245 3.86 26.36 -5.21
CA SER A 245 2.69 25.66 -5.74
C SER A 245 1.78 25.39 -4.54
N GLY A 246 0.81 26.28 -4.30
CA GLY A 246 -0.09 26.20 -3.16
C GLY A 246 -0.70 24.81 -2.97
N ASP A 247 -0.91 24.42 -1.70
CA ASP A 247 -1.73 23.32 -1.15
C ASP A 247 -1.99 22.07 -2.01
N LYS A 248 -1.11 21.71 -2.94
CA LYS A 248 -1.25 20.48 -3.73
C LYS A 248 -0.89 19.30 -2.84
N VAL A 249 -1.93 18.53 -2.53
CA VAL A 249 -1.85 17.24 -1.86
C VAL A 249 -1.93 16.12 -2.89
N GLY A 250 -1.45 14.94 -2.53
CA GLY A 250 -1.48 13.76 -3.38
C GLY A 250 -0.10 13.43 -3.90
N ALA A 251 0.55 12.46 -3.25
CA ALA A 251 1.85 11.95 -3.65
C ALA A 251 1.74 10.48 -4.08
N LEU A 252 2.49 10.10 -5.10
CA LEU A 252 2.63 8.74 -5.56
C LEU A 252 4.11 8.34 -5.42
N PHE A 253 4.40 7.45 -4.46
CA PHE A 253 5.72 6.86 -4.30
C PHE A 253 5.79 5.56 -5.04
N SER A 254 6.93 5.29 -5.68
CA SER A 254 7.16 4.00 -6.32
C SER A 254 8.63 3.60 -6.27
N ALA A 255 8.88 2.30 -6.27
CA ALA A 255 10.22 1.74 -6.35
C ALA A 255 10.19 0.40 -7.08
N THR A 256 11.31 0.09 -7.74
CA THR A 256 11.55 -1.22 -8.32
C THR A 256 12.99 -1.63 -8.01
N ILE A 257 13.20 -2.93 -7.79
CA ILE A 257 14.50 -3.50 -7.47
C ILE A 257 15.57 -3.02 -8.47
N GLY A 258 16.70 -2.53 -7.95
CA GLY A 258 17.81 -2.00 -8.75
C GLY A 258 17.57 -0.65 -9.46
N CYS A 259 16.37 -0.06 -9.33
CA CYS A 259 16.01 1.22 -9.97
C CYS A 259 15.91 2.40 -8.99
N GLY A 260 15.92 2.13 -7.68
CA GLY A 260 15.69 3.11 -6.62
C GLY A 260 14.22 3.52 -6.48
N ALA A 261 13.95 4.49 -5.59
CA ALA A 261 12.60 5.04 -5.40
C ALA A 261 12.43 6.42 -6.03
N GLN A 262 11.18 6.69 -6.40
CA GLN A 262 10.73 7.91 -7.03
C GLN A 262 9.43 8.38 -6.39
N VAL A 263 9.16 9.67 -6.54
CA VAL A 263 7.94 10.32 -6.11
C VAL A 263 7.44 11.27 -7.19
N GLU A 264 6.13 11.30 -7.38
CA GLU A 264 5.44 12.24 -8.26
C GLU A 264 4.11 12.68 -7.65
N SER A 265 3.51 13.72 -8.22
CA SER A 265 2.14 14.13 -7.94
C SER A 265 1.18 13.04 -8.38
N LEU A 266 0.14 12.78 -7.59
CA LEU A 266 -0.91 11.83 -7.94
C LEU A 266 -1.62 12.20 -9.25
N ASP A 267 -1.76 13.51 -9.52
CA ASP A 267 -2.29 14.07 -10.78
C ASP A 267 -1.34 13.98 -12.00
N GLY A 268 -0.15 13.42 -11.84
CA GLY A 268 0.84 13.28 -12.92
C GLY A 268 1.82 14.45 -13.02
N SER A 269 2.89 14.40 -12.22
CA SER A 269 4.10 15.20 -12.43
C SER A 269 5.24 14.33 -12.96
N PRO A 270 6.32 14.89 -13.52
CA PRO A 270 7.53 14.12 -13.77
C PRO A 270 8.05 13.48 -12.47
N PRO A 271 8.49 12.21 -12.48
CA PRO A 271 9.00 11.54 -11.30
C PRO A 271 10.33 12.14 -10.83
N GLN A 272 10.46 12.31 -9.52
CA GLN A 272 11.67 12.78 -8.85
C GLN A 272 12.28 11.67 -8.01
N LYS A 273 13.61 11.54 -7.98
CA LYS A 273 14.27 10.54 -7.14
C LYS A 273 14.12 10.89 -5.66
N VAL A 274 13.75 9.91 -4.84
CA VAL A 274 13.71 10.04 -3.39
C VAL A 274 15.09 9.70 -2.83
N ILE A 275 15.69 10.62 -2.10
CA ILE A 275 16.88 10.35 -1.28
C ILE A 275 16.35 9.96 0.11
N ALA A 276 16.83 8.84 0.66
CA ALA A 276 16.30 8.07 1.79
C ALA A 276 15.94 8.80 3.12
N PHE A 277 16.05 10.13 3.19
CA PHE A 277 15.73 10.93 4.36
C PHE A 277 14.23 11.22 4.56
N ILE A 278 13.38 10.90 3.59
CA ILE A 278 11.93 11.12 3.68
C ILE A 278 11.24 9.76 3.77
N LEU A 279 11.17 9.19 4.97
CA LEU A 279 10.31 8.05 5.24
C LEU A 279 9.39 8.42 6.41
N ILE A 280 8.14 8.71 6.05
CA ILE A 280 7.01 8.76 6.97
C ILE A 280 6.98 7.41 7.70
N ASN A 281 6.78 7.44 9.02
CA ASN A 281 6.97 6.32 9.96
C ASN A 281 6.18 5.03 9.67
N ASN A 282 5.39 4.95 8.60
CA ASN A 282 4.66 3.75 8.14
C ASN A 282 5.33 3.01 6.96
N LEU A 283 6.38 3.54 6.33
CA LEU A 283 6.97 2.95 5.10
C LEU A 283 8.02 1.84 5.34
N LYS A 284 7.76 0.86 6.22
CA LYS A 284 8.66 -0.32 6.32
C LYS A 284 8.80 -1.05 4.98
N PHE A 285 7.75 -1.01 4.16
CA PHE A 285 7.69 -1.65 2.85
C PHE A 285 8.63 -1.02 1.81
N LEU A 286 8.62 0.31 1.67
CA LEU A 286 9.52 1.03 0.74
C LEU A 286 10.98 1.06 1.22
N THR A 287 11.21 1.01 2.54
CA THR A 287 12.57 0.94 3.10
C THR A 287 13.30 -0.33 2.67
N TYR A 288 12.59 -1.46 2.53
CA TYR A 288 13.15 -2.73 2.04
C TYR A 288 13.55 -2.65 0.55
N LEU A 289 12.73 -2.02 -0.29
CA LEU A 289 13.01 -1.83 -1.72
C LEU A 289 14.10 -0.80 -2.01
N LEU A 290 14.32 0.15 -1.09
CA LEU A 290 15.38 1.16 -1.17
C LEU A 290 16.78 0.62 -0.81
N SER A 291 16.85 -0.56 -0.19
CA SER A 291 18.09 -1.12 0.37
C SER A 291 18.82 -2.08 -0.57
N TYR A 292 18.30 -2.31 -1.79
CA TYR A 292 18.86 -3.19 -2.83
C TYR A 292 18.79 -2.53 -4.22
#